data_AF-A0A9E5TNA8-F1
#
_entry.id   AF-A0A9E5TNA8-F1
#
_cell.length_a   1.000
_cell.length_b   1.000
_cell.length_c   1.000
_cell.angle_alpha   90.00
_cell.angle_beta   90.00
_cell.angle_gamma   90.00
#
_symmetry.space_group_name_H-M   'P 1'
#
loop_
_entity.id
_entity.type
_entity.pdbx_description
1 polymer ?
#
loop_
_entity_poly.entity_id
_entity_poly.type
_entity_poly.pdbx_seq_one_letter_code
_entity_poly.pdbx_strand_id
1 'polypeptide(L)'
;MSSDVHDVRYVCLSDLHLGEPDSILTPLMPTSHEVDPSRVGPVLEQLVLCLEQVVARNRGDRRPILILNGDVLELAFGTFDQALTNFERLARLLLERELFEKLVYIPGNHDHHIWEVARETQYGNTLAGRTADDGGLPPLRHVTSLRLEEAVPAFLLNKIIEQVHPPHGPDGEGHEVLVVYPNLALRDEAGGRCVLFHHGHYVEPLYHFFSKLRRWLFPDRPQAQSIDEIEEENFAWIEFVWSLLGRSGGAGADMRLLYRMFRTPDEYELFADALAKRSVAVIDLPWIPGDKLERLALKKLFTWVGPKLSGERSKRQVVESPELRTGIEAYLFGPAYRQLRDELGHIPHDLTFVFGHTHKPFEATLDDPSGKGRVEVFNTGGWPIDSIEPSDAMGASMLFLNERLDVACLRIFNDGEEGGEVALDVRRPAGAGGGDEFCASLATSMTGAAAEPWQELEIRIHEAIARRRRDLQEEPH
;
A
#
# COMPACT_ATOMS: atom_id res chain seq x y z
N MET A 1 34.57 -7.44 9.75
CA MET A 1 33.92 -6.13 10.00
C MET A 1 33.83 -5.30 8.71
N SER A 2 33.22 -5.85 7.65
CA SER A 2 33.01 -5.17 6.36
C SER A 2 31.79 -5.73 5.60
N SER A 3 30.91 -6.48 6.27
CA SER A 3 29.77 -7.18 5.65
C SER A 3 28.54 -6.29 5.45
N ASP A 4 28.46 -5.12 6.08
CA ASP A 4 27.20 -4.37 6.24
C ASP A 4 26.75 -3.52 5.05
N VAL A 5 27.64 -3.20 4.10
CA VAL A 5 27.32 -2.19 3.07
C VAL A 5 26.60 -2.80 1.87
N HIS A 6 26.78 -4.10 1.64
CA HIS A 6 26.22 -4.80 0.48
C HIS A 6 25.05 -5.73 0.81
N ASP A 7 24.98 -6.20 2.05
CA ASP A 7 23.97 -7.18 2.47
C ASP A 7 22.60 -6.49 2.59
N VAL A 8 21.57 -7.12 2.03
CA VAL A 8 20.20 -6.65 2.13
C VAL A 8 19.67 -6.95 3.53
N ARG A 9 19.20 -5.91 4.23
CA ARG A 9 18.56 -6.03 5.53
C ARG A 9 17.05 -5.88 5.47
N TYR A 10 16.53 -5.06 4.57
CA TYR A 10 15.09 -4.88 4.39
C TYR A 10 14.73 -4.96 2.90
N VAL A 11 13.60 -5.59 2.61
CA VAL A 11 12.96 -5.60 1.30
C VAL A 11 11.59 -4.97 1.44
N CYS A 12 11.21 -4.05 0.55
CA CYS A 12 9.90 -3.40 0.57
C CYS A 12 9.14 -3.69 -0.74
N LEU A 13 7.92 -4.17 -0.59
CA LEU A 13 6.93 -4.38 -1.64
C LEU A 13 5.63 -3.66 -1.26
N SER A 14 4.89 -3.14 -2.23
CA SER A 14 3.56 -2.53 -2.00
C SER A 14 2.62 -2.82 -3.18
N ASP A 15 1.34 -2.49 -3.00
CA ASP A 15 0.33 -2.44 -4.07
C ASP A 15 0.30 -3.74 -4.90
N LEU A 16 0.41 -4.87 -4.19
CA LEU A 16 0.35 -6.20 -4.79
C LEU A 16 -1.07 -6.52 -5.26
N HIS A 17 -2.08 -5.98 -4.57
CA HIS A 17 -3.51 -6.23 -4.81
C HIS A 17 -3.82 -7.72 -4.98
N LEU A 18 -3.30 -8.55 -4.07
CA LEU A 18 -3.52 -9.99 -4.09
C LEU A 18 -5.01 -10.30 -3.98
N GLY A 19 -5.53 -11.03 -4.96
CA GLY A 19 -6.96 -11.32 -5.09
C GLY A 19 -7.71 -10.43 -6.08
N GLU A 20 -7.08 -9.37 -6.62
CA GLU A 20 -7.66 -8.60 -7.72
C GLU A 20 -7.39 -9.27 -9.07
N PRO A 21 -8.39 -9.36 -9.98
CA PRO A 21 -8.15 -9.85 -11.33
C PRO A 21 -7.12 -9.04 -12.13
N ASP A 22 -7.03 -7.73 -11.86
CA ASP A 22 -6.17 -6.81 -12.60
C ASP A 22 -4.69 -6.91 -12.18
N SER A 23 -4.41 -7.38 -10.96
CA SER A 23 -3.03 -7.64 -10.51
C SER A 23 -2.38 -8.75 -11.32
N ILE A 24 -1.18 -8.51 -11.86
CA ILE A 24 -0.40 -9.54 -12.56
C ILE A 24 0.14 -10.63 -11.63
N LEU A 25 0.08 -10.40 -10.31
CA LEU A 25 0.46 -11.37 -9.29
C LEU A 25 -0.66 -12.37 -8.97
N THR A 26 -1.91 -12.01 -9.27
CA THR A 26 -3.07 -12.87 -9.02
C THR A 26 -3.25 -13.87 -10.18
N PRO A 27 -3.27 -15.19 -9.93
CA PRO A 27 -3.60 -16.16 -10.97
C PRO A 27 -5.05 -16.03 -11.40
N LEU A 28 -5.31 -16.14 -12.70
CA LEU A 28 -6.67 -16.24 -13.24
C LEU A 28 -6.87 -17.57 -13.95
N MET A 29 -8.11 -18.05 -13.96
CA MET A 29 -8.54 -19.27 -14.64
C MET A 29 -8.13 -19.24 -16.12
N PRO A 30 -7.70 -20.37 -16.73
CA PRO A 30 -7.15 -20.36 -18.09
C PRO A 30 -8.07 -19.79 -19.18
N THR A 31 -9.39 -19.83 -18.96
CA THR A 31 -10.41 -19.49 -19.95
C THR A 31 -11.37 -18.39 -19.48
N SER A 32 -11.09 -17.71 -18.38
CA SER A 32 -11.93 -16.61 -17.88
C SER A 32 -11.11 -15.56 -17.12
N HIS A 33 -11.74 -14.43 -16.82
CA HIS A 33 -11.17 -13.34 -15.98
C HIS A 33 -11.35 -13.57 -14.48
N GLU A 34 -11.82 -14.77 -14.11
CA GLU A 34 -12.00 -15.11 -12.70
C GLU A 34 -10.67 -15.50 -12.08
N VAL A 35 -10.46 -15.11 -10.83
CA VAL A 35 -9.31 -15.51 -10.02
C VAL A 35 -9.29 -17.03 -9.86
N ASP A 36 -8.14 -17.66 -10.03
CA ASP A 36 -7.92 -19.10 -9.81
C ASP A 36 -7.26 -19.33 -8.45
N PRO A 37 -8.03 -19.61 -7.38
CA PRO A 37 -7.47 -19.82 -6.04
C PRO A 37 -6.66 -21.13 -5.91
N SER A 38 -6.73 -22.01 -6.92
CA SER A 38 -6.07 -23.33 -6.87
C SER A 38 -4.60 -23.30 -7.25
N ARG A 39 -4.10 -22.19 -7.80
CA ARG A 39 -2.74 -22.05 -8.32
C ARG A 39 -2.01 -20.87 -7.71
N VAL A 40 -0.71 -20.83 -7.95
CA VAL A 40 0.15 -19.68 -7.70
C VAL A 40 0.32 -18.92 -9.02
N GLY A 41 0.32 -17.59 -8.98
CA GLY A 41 0.57 -16.77 -10.16
C GLY A 41 2.01 -16.96 -10.68
N PRO A 42 2.25 -17.16 -11.99
CA PRO A 42 3.59 -17.34 -12.53
C PRO A 42 4.53 -16.16 -12.24
N VAL A 43 4.00 -14.93 -12.29
CA VAL A 43 4.77 -13.72 -11.95
C VAL A 43 5.15 -13.73 -10.47
N LEU A 44 4.22 -14.10 -9.58
CA LEU A 44 4.46 -14.18 -8.13
C LEU A 44 5.53 -15.23 -7.78
N GLU A 45 5.43 -16.42 -8.38
CA GLU A 45 6.42 -17.49 -8.17
C GLU A 45 7.81 -17.05 -8.63
N GLN A 46 7.90 -16.45 -9.82
CA GLN A 46 9.17 -15.99 -10.38
C GLN A 46 9.75 -14.79 -9.62
N LEU A 47 8.90 -13.90 -9.12
CA LEU A 47 9.30 -12.79 -8.26
C LEU A 47 9.99 -13.29 -6.98
N VAL A 48 9.44 -14.33 -6.35
CA VAL A 48 10.05 -14.92 -5.15
C VAL A 48 11.38 -15.58 -5.45
N LEU A 49 11.55 -16.21 -6.63
CA LEU A 49 12.85 -16.74 -7.08
C LEU A 49 13.89 -15.63 -7.28
N CYS A 50 13.50 -14.48 -7.84
CA CYS A 50 14.36 -13.30 -7.93
C CYS A 50 14.78 -12.79 -6.55
N LEU A 51 13.84 -12.72 -5.59
CA LEU A 51 14.13 -12.31 -4.21
C LEU A 51 15.11 -13.28 -3.54
N GLU A 52 14.89 -14.59 -3.66
CA GLU A 52 15.79 -15.63 -3.16
C GLU A 52 17.22 -15.41 -3.65
N GLN A 53 17.39 -15.11 -4.94
CA GLN A 53 18.70 -14.88 -5.53
C GLN A 53 19.41 -13.65 -4.94
N VAL A 54 18.69 -12.56 -4.67
CA VAL A 54 19.26 -11.37 -4.04
C VAL A 54 19.67 -11.68 -2.60
N VAL A 55 18.76 -12.30 -1.83
CA VAL A 55 18.97 -12.61 -0.41
C VAL A 55 20.10 -13.63 -0.20
N ALA A 56 20.24 -14.62 -1.08
CA ALA A 56 21.29 -15.63 -1.00
C ALA A 56 22.72 -15.08 -1.14
N ARG A 57 22.88 -13.80 -1.53
CA ARG A 57 24.18 -13.13 -1.62
C ARG A 57 24.62 -12.48 -0.31
N ASN A 58 23.72 -12.35 0.66
CA ASN A 58 24.08 -11.86 1.98
C ASN A 58 25.18 -12.74 2.57
N ARG A 59 26.19 -12.12 3.17
CA ARG A 59 27.35 -12.84 3.73
C ARG A 59 27.10 -13.34 5.15
N GLY A 60 26.14 -12.75 5.85
CA GLY A 60 25.73 -13.17 7.20
C GLY A 60 24.55 -14.14 7.21
N ASP A 61 24.39 -14.84 8.33
CA ASP A 61 23.26 -15.77 8.56
C ASP A 61 21.94 -15.04 8.89
N ARG A 62 21.98 -13.71 9.02
CA ARG A 62 20.81 -12.89 9.37
C ARG A 62 19.97 -12.66 8.12
N ARG A 63 18.76 -13.22 8.12
CA ARG A 63 17.78 -13.05 7.05
C ARG A 63 17.20 -11.63 7.06
N PRO A 64 16.85 -11.04 5.89
CA PRO A 64 16.21 -9.74 5.85
C PRO A 64 14.80 -9.74 6.47
N ILE A 65 14.28 -8.53 6.68
CA ILE A 65 12.87 -8.28 7.01
C ILE A 65 12.13 -7.90 5.73
N LEU A 66 10.96 -8.51 5.49
CA LEU A 66 10.06 -8.10 4.41
C LEU A 66 9.06 -7.06 4.93
N ILE A 67 9.01 -5.90 4.29
CA ILE A 67 8.03 -4.84 4.52
C ILE A 67 7.00 -4.90 3.39
N LEU A 68 5.75 -5.10 3.77
CA LEU A 68 4.58 -5.12 2.93
C LEU A 68 3.86 -3.76 3.13
N ASN A 69 4.22 -2.77 2.30
CA ASN A 69 3.89 -1.35 2.48
C ASN A 69 2.57 -0.93 1.79
N GLY A 70 1.48 -1.58 2.17
CA GLY A 70 0.12 -1.19 1.81
C GLY A 70 -0.40 -1.79 0.51
N ASP A 71 -1.73 -1.88 0.44
CA ASP A 71 -2.52 -2.47 -0.67
C ASP A 71 -1.96 -3.82 -1.16
N VAL A 72 -1.53 -4.64 -0.20
CA VAL A 72 -1.04 -5.99 -0.42
C VAL A 72 -2.20 -6.91 -0.75
N LEU A 73 -3.33 -6.72 -0.06
CA LEU A 73 -4.57 -7.46 -0.29
C LEU A 73 -5.60 -6.57 -0.98
N GLU A 74 -6.33 -7.14 -1.93
CA GLU A 74 -7.48 -6.45 -2.53
C GLU A 74 -8.76 -6.77 -1.73
N LEU A 75 -9.10 -5.94 -0.73
CA LEU A 75 -10.35 -6.07 0.04
C LEU A 75 -11.42 -5.04 -0.34
N ALA A 76 -11.08 -4.04 -1.15
CA ALA A 76 -12.04 -3.03 -1.61
C ALA A 76 -13.03 -3.63 -2.61
N PHE A 77 -12.50 -4.43 -3.54
CA PHE A 77 -13.23 -4.98 -4.68
C PHE A 77 -13.08 -6.50 -4.84
N GLY A 78 -12.13 -7.14 -4.17
CA GLY A 78 -12.00 -8.59 -4.12
C GLY A 78 -12.98 -9.24 -3.14
N THR A 79 -13.08 -10.57 -3.17
CA THR A 79 -13.66 -11.31 -2.05
C THR A 79 -12.59 -11.59 -1.00
N PHE A 80 -13.01 -11.63 0.26
CA PHE A 80 -12.10 -11.82 1.39
C PHE A 80 -11.34 -13.15 1.31
N ASP A 81 -12.03 -14.22 0.92
CA ASP A 81 -11.45 -15.55 0.75
C ASP A 81 -10.44 -15.60 -0.40
N GLN A 82 -10.70 -14.90 -1.52
CA GLN A 82 -9.75 -14.83 -2.64
C GLN A 82 -8.47 -14.10 -2.25
N ALA A 83 -8.59 -12.94 -1.60
CA ALA A 83 -7.43 -12.17 -1.15
C ALA A 83 -6.58 -12.96 -0.15
N LEU A 84 -7.19 -13.57 0.86
CA LEU A 84 -6.48 -14.37 1.85
C LEU A 84 -5.88 -15.66 1.28
N THR A 85 -6.55 -16.30 0.32
CA THR A 85 -5.99 -17.48 -0.36
C THR A 85 -4.73 -17.10 -1.13
N ASN A 86 -4.72 -15.95 -1.82
CA ASN A 86 -3.53 -15.48 -2.53
C ASN A 86 -2.41 -15.06 -1.57
N PHE A 87 -2.74 -14.47 -0.43
CA PHE A 87 -1.77 -14.24 0.64
C PHE A 87 -1.17 -15.54 1.17
N GLU A 88 -1.99 -16.57 1.41
CA GLU A 88 -1.51 -17.90 1.81
C GLU A 88 -0.48 -18.44 0.81
N ARG A 89 -0.71 -18.25 -0.51
CA ARG A 89 0.23 -18.68 -1.56
C ARG A 89 1.54 -17.91 -1.51
N LEU A 90 1.50 -16.60 -1.37
CA LEU A 90 2.71 -15.78 -1.16
C LEU A 90 3.46 -16.25 0.08
N ALA A 91 2.77 -16.37 1.22
CA ALA A 91 3.35 -16.81 2.48
C ALA A 91 4.02 -18.18 2.31
N ARG A 92 3.37 -19.14 1.65
CA ARG A 92 3.95 -20.45 1.36
C ARG A 92 5.28 -20.36 0.62
N LEU A 93 5.31 -19.61 -0.48
CA LEU A 93 6.53 -19.42 -1.27
C LEU A 93 7.67 -18.79 -0.45
N LEU A 94 7.36 -17.80 0.38
CA LEU A 94 8.34 -17.10 1.21
C LEU A 94 8.90 -17.97 2.33
N LEU A 95 8.02 -18.73 2.99
CA LEU A 95 8.33 -19.50 4.19
C LEU A 95 9.02 -20.83 3.87
N GLU A 96 8.59 -21.54 2.82
CA GLU A 96 9.24 -22.79 2.37
C GLU A 96 10.70 -22.56 1.94
N ARG A 97 11.03 -21.34 1.52
CA ARG A 97 12.37 -20.90 1.16
C ARG A 97 13.12 -20.21 2.29
N GLU A 98 12.47 -20.03 3.44
CA GLU A 98 13.04 -19.39 4.61
C GLU A 98 13.67 -18.00 4.30
N LEU A 99 13.09 -17.21 3.39
CA LEU A 99 13.75 -15.99 2.87
C LEU A 99 13.88 -14.86 3.90
N PHE A 100 12.90 -14.74 4.80
CA PHE A 100 12.76 -13.59 5.69
C PHE A 100 12.63 -14.03 7.14
N GLU A 101 13.24 -13.28 8.06
CA GLU A 101 13.10 -13.56 9.49
C GLU A 101 11.69 -13.19 10.01
N LYS A 102 11.09 -12.13 9.46
CA LYS A 102 9.74 -11.66 9.81
C LYS A 102 9.13 -10.84 8.69
N LEU A 103 7.81 -10.69 8.75
CA LEU A 103 7.04 -9.86 7.84
C LEU A 103 6.47 -8.67 8.62
N VAL A 104 6.65 -7.47 8.10
CA VAL A 104 6.07 -6.24 8.62
C VAL A 104 5.04 -5.75 7.62
N TYR A 105 3.80 -5.61 8.04
CA TYR A 105 2.66 -5.23 7.23
C TYR A 105 2.22 -3.83 7.62
N ILE A 106 2.18 -2.92 6.65
CA ILE A 106 1.69 -1.56 6.82
C ILE A 106 0.41 -1.46 5.99
N PRO A 107 -0.79 -1.55 6.60
CA PRO A 107 -2.03 -1.50 5.84
C PRO A 107 -2.18 -0.21 5.02
N GLY A 108 -2.68 -0.37 3.81
CA GLY A 108 -3.12 0.68 2.92
C GLY A 108 -4.61 0.94 3.01
N ASN A 109 -5.19 1.52 1.96
CA ASN A 109 -6.63 1.77 1.92
C ASN A 109 -7.40 0.53 1.46
N HIS A 110 -6.89 -0.26 0.50
CA HIS A 110 -7.55 -1.47 0.00
C HIS A 110 -7.55 -2.63 1.01
N ASP A 111 -6.65 -2.59 1.98
CA ASP A 111 -6.54 -3.60 3.04
C ASP A 111 -6.55 -2.99 4.44
N HIS A 112 -7.16 -1.81 4.59
CA HIS A 112 -7.38 -1.12 5.86
C HIS A 112 -8.04 -2.01 6.93
N HIS A 113 -8.86 -2.99 6.52
CA HIS A 113 -9.43 -3.98 7.44
C HIS A 113 -8.39 -4.74 8.28
N ILE A 114 -7.19 -4.95 7.72
CA ILE A 114 -6.09 -5.61 8.45
C ILE A 114 -5.63 -4.73 9.61
N TRP A 115 -5.62 -3.41 9.45
CA TRP A 115 -5.37 -2.47 10.55
C TRP A 115 -6.47 -2.57 11.60
N GLU A 116 -7.74 -2.54 11.20
CA GLU A 116 -8.86 -2.60 12.14
C GLU A 116 -8.84 -3.86 13.02
N VAL A 117 -8.55 -5.02 12.43
CA VAL A 117 -8.38 -6.28 13.18
C VAL A 117 -7.17 -6.23 14.12
N ALA A 118 -6.05 -5.65 13.67
CA ALA A 118 -4.86 -5.47 14.52
C ALA A 118 -5.14 -4.49 15.68
N ARG A 119 -5.86 -3.40 15.43
CA ARG A 119 -6.26 -2.41 16.43
C ARG A 119 -7.13 -3.02 17.52
N GLU A 120 -8.12 -3.83 17.14
CA GLU A 120 -8.93 -4.59 18.11
C GLU A 120 -8.09 -5.59 18.90
N THR A 121 -7.14 -6.27 18.25
CA THR A 121 -6.19 -7.18 18.90
C THR A 121 -5.33 -6.44 19.94
N GLN A 122 -4.79 -5.27 19.57
CA GLN A 122 -4.01 -4.40 20.46
C GLN A 122 -4.82 -3.98 21.69
N TYR A 123 -6.08 -3.60 21.47
CA TYR A 123 -6.97 -3.20 22.56
C TYR A 123 -7.29 -4.38 23.48
N GLY A 124 -7.60 -5.55 22.92
CA GLY A 124 -7.79 -6.79 23.67
C GLY A 124 -6.59 -7.13 24.56
N ASN A 125 -5.38 -7.05 24.01
CA ASN A 125 -4.14 -7.26 24.76
C ASN A 125 -3.95 -6.22 25.88
N THR A 126 -4.27 -4.95 25.60
CA THR A 126 -4.23 -3.88 26.61
C THR A 126 -5.21 -4.18 27.76
N LEU A 127 -6.41 -4.66 27.45
CA LEU A 127 -7.40 -5.03 28.46
C LEU A 127 -6.99 -6.26 29.28
N ALA A 128 -6.35 -7.25 28.66
CA ALA A 128 -5.89 -8.46 29.34
C ALA A 128 -4.84 -8.18 30.42
N GLY A 129 -4.04 -7.11 30.26
CA GLY A 129 -3.05 -6.67 31.25
C GLY A 129 -3.61 -5.81 32.40
N ARG A 130 -4.90 -5.48 32.39
CA ARG A 130 -5.53 -4.58 33.37
C ARG A 130 -6.14 -5.34 34.54
N THR A 131 -6.21 -4.65 35.67
CA THR A 131 -6.84 -5.05 36.92
C THR A 131 -8.09 -4.20 37.20
N ALA A 132 -8.92 -4.64 38.14
CA ALA A 132 -10.12 -3.90 38.54
C ALA A 132 -9.81 -2.51 39.14
N ASP A 133 -8.59 -2.29 39.59
CA ASP A 133 -8.14 -1.04 40.23
C ASP A 133 -7.70 0.03 39.22
N ASP A 134 -7.56 -0.30 37.93
CA ASP A 134 -7.06 0.61 36.89
C ASP A 134 -8.12 1.63 36.38
N GLY A 135 -9.31 1.65 37.00
CA GLY A 135 -10.39 2.59 36.69
C GLY A 135 -11.10 2.32 35.35
N GLY A 136 -11.55 3.40 34.69
CA GLY A 136 -12.28 3.32 33.42
C GLY A 136 -11.46 2.73 32.28
N LEU A 137 -12.13 2.24 31.22
CA LEU A 137 -11.45 1.70 30.04
C LEU A 137 -10.70 2.82 29.30
N PRO A 138 -9.46 2.58 28.84
CA PRO A 138 -8.72 3.57 28.05
C PRO A 138 -9.37 3.75 26.66
N PRO A 139 -9.16 4.90 26.00
CA PRO A 139 -9.58 5.05 24.62
C PRO A 139 -8.83 4.08 23.70
N LEU A 140 -9.46 3.72 22.58
CA LEU A 140 -8.80 3.03 21.48
C LEU A 140 -7.75 3.96 20.86
N ARG A 141 -6.58 3.41 20.52
CA ARG A 141 -5.58 4.12 19.72
C ARG A 141 -5.91 3.95 18.25
N HIS A 142 -5.78 5.02 17.47
CA HIS A 142 -6.05 4.97 16.04
C HIS A 142 -4.80 4.67 15.22
N VAL A 143 -3.61 4.76 15.82
CA VAL A 143 -2.32 4.44 15.18
C VAL A 143 -1.42 3.61 16.09
N THR A 144 -0.41 2.96 15.52
CA THR A 144 0.72 2.39 16.25
C THR A 144 1.82 3.43 16.47
N SER A 145 2.82 3.08 17.28
CA SER A 145 4.10 3.81 17.25
C SER A 145 4.79 3.59 15.90
N LEU A 146 5.70 4.51 15.55
CA LEU A 146 6.65 4.40 14.44
C LEU A 146 7.63 3.22 14.59
N ARG A 147 7.77 2.67 15.79
CA ARG A 147 8.78 1.67 16.14
C ARG A 147 8.29 0.24 15.90
N LEU A 148 9.14 -0.56 15.28
CA LEU A 148 8.84 -1.97 15.03
C LEU A 148 8.69 -2.78 16.34
N GLU A 149 9.36 -2.37 17.41
CA GLU A 149 9.27 -3.01 18.72
C GLU A 149 7.88 -2.89 19.36
N GLU A 150 7.09 -1.92 18.90
CA GLU A 150 5.73 -1.64 19.37
C GLU A 150 4.67 -2.09 18.34
N ALA A 151 5.09 -2.86 17.33
CA ALA A 151 4.19 -3.43 16.33
C ALA A 151 3.21 -4.44 16.94
N VAL A 152 2.06 -4.58 16.29
CA VAL A 152 0.97 -5.43 16.78
C VAL A 152 0.89 -6.72 15.96
N PRO A 153 0.76 -7.90 16.56
CA PRO A 153 0.60 -9.13 15.80
C PRO A 153 -0.64 -9.09 14.88
N ALA A 154 -0.46 -9.44 13.61
CA ALA A 154 -1.55 -9.55 12.65
C ALA A 154 -2.32 -10.87 12.90
N PHE A 155 -3.23 -10.91 13.89
CA PHE A 155 -3.86 -12.16 14.35
C PHE A 155 -4.32 -13.07 13.21
N LEU A 156 -5.07 -12.51 12.25
CA LEU A 156 -5.59 -13.27 11.11
C LEU A 156 -4.50 -13.80 10.19
N LEU A 157 -3.52 -12.96 9.81
CA LEU A 157 -2.45 -13.36 8.90
C LEU A 157 -1.48 -14.35 9.55
N ASN A 158 -1.23 -14.21 10.86
CA ASN A 158 -0.47 -15.18 11.64
C ASN A 158 -1.14 -16.55 11.66
N LYS A 159 -2.48 -16.61 11.77
CA LYS A 159 -3.20 -17.90 11.66
C LYS A 159 -3.03 -18.56 10.29
N ILE A 160 -2.93 -17.78 9.22
CA ILE A 160 -2.64 -18.30 7.88
C ILE A 160 -1.20 -18.83 7.82
N ILE A 161 -0.22 -18.06 8.28
CA ILE A 161 1.19 -18.49 8.30
C ILE A 161 1.38 -19.76 9.14
N GLU A 162 0.78 -19.84 10.32
CA GLU A 162 0.82 -21.04 11.18
C GLU A 162 0.23 -22.28 10.49
N GLN A 163 -0.78 -22.12 9.62
CA GLN A 163 -1.35 -23.23 8.86
C GLN A 163 -0.42 -23.70 7.74
N VAL A 164 0.27 -22.76 7.10
CA VAL A 164 1.14 -23.03 5.95
C VAL A 164 2.50 -23.59 6.39
N HIS A 165 3.04 -23.07 7.49
CA HIS A 165 4.34 -23.42 8.04
C HIS A 165 4.25 -23.53 9.57
N PRO A 166 3.73 -24.66 10.10
CA PRO A 166 3.55 -24.86 11.53
C PRO A 166 4.86 -24.70 12.30
N PRO A 167 4.84 -24.12 13.51
CA PRO A 167 6.04 -24.00 14.33
C PRO A 167 6.63 -25.38 14.65
N HIS A 168 7.95 -25.49 14.54
CA HIS A 168 8.67 -26.73 14.80
C HIS A 168 8.86 -26.92 16.32
N GLY A 169 7.92 -27.62 16.96
CA GLY A 169 7.99 -27.99 18.38
C GLY A 169 7.35 -26.98 19.34
N PRO A 170 7.27 -27.29 20.65
CA PRO A 170 6.60 -26.47 21.66
C PRO A 170 7.29 -25.12 21.93
N ASP A 171 8.57 -24.99 21.58
CA ASP A 171 9.41 -23.79 21.74
C ASP A 171 9.83 -23.18 20.38
N GLY A 172 9.26 -23.64 19.26
CA GLY A 172 9.68 -23.23 17.93
C GLY A 172 9.38 -21.76 17.64
N GLU A 173 10.41 -20.97 17.31
CA GLU A 173 10.25 -19.60 16.80
C GLU A 173 9.48 -19.66 15.47
N GLY A 174 8.19 -19.30 15.51
CA GLY A 174 7.36 -19.18 14.31
C GLY A 174 7.67 -17.89 13.56
N HIS A 175 7.39 -17.88 12.25
CA HIS A 175 7.37 -16.64 11.49
C HIS A 175 6.19 -15.79 11.93
N GLU A 176 6.44 -14.50 12.13
CA GLU A 176 5.43 -13.54 12.58
C GLU A 176 5.19 -12.46 11.52
N VAL A 177 3.91 -12.16 11.31
CA VAL A 177 3.41 -10.95 10.64
C VAL A 177 3.07 -9.93 11.71
N LEU A 178 3.80 -8.83 11.68
CA LEU A 178 3.61 -7.67 12.56
C LEU A 178 2.97 -6.53 11.79
N VAL A 179 2.00 -5.84 12.39
CA VAL A 179 1.33 -4.67 11.83
C VAL A 179 1.87 -3.41 12.47
N VAL A 180 2.22 -2.43 11.63
CA VAL A 180 2.55 -1.06 12.00
C VAL A 180 1.69 -0.15 11.14
N TYR A 181 1.01 0.85 11.72
CA TYR A 181 0.09 1.70 10.97
C TYR A 181 0.01 3.14 11.52
N PRO A 182 -0.07 4.16 10.65
CA PRO A 182 0.13 4.08 9.20
C PRO A 182 1.61 4.23 8.81
N ASN A 183 2.49 4.55 9.78
CA ASN A 183 3.89 4.85 9.54
C ASN A 183 4.83 3.89 10.27
N LEU A 184 5.87 3.43 9.57
CA LEU A 184 7.02 2.73 10.15
C LEU A 184 8.28 3.56 9.94
N ALA A 185 9.08 3.76 10.99
CA ALA A 185 10.38 4.42 10.91
C ALA A 185 11.51 3.43 11.20
N LEU A 186 12.35 3.16 10.19
CA LEU A 186 13.63 2.49 10.39
C LEU A 186 14.72 3.53 10.63
N ARG A 187 15.61 3.27 11.59
CA ARG A 187 16.65 4.21 12.00
C ARG A 187 18.01 3.52 12.03
N ASP A 188 19.05 4.27 11.69
CA ASP A 188 20.41 3.84 11.94
C ASP A 188 20.74 3.89 13.44
N GLU A 189 21.78 3.18 13.88
CA GLU A 189 22.18 3.14 15.29
C GLU A 189 22.50 4.54 15.85
N ALA A 190 23.03 5.43 15.01
CA ALA A 190 23.34 6.82 15.39
C ALA A 190 22.09 7.71 15.48
N GLY A 191 20.95 7.27 14.95
CA GLY A 191 19.68 7.99 14.94
C GLY A 191 19.64 9.22 14.02
N GLY A 192 20.64 9.38 13.14
CA GLY A 192 20.78 10.50 12.23
C GLY A 192 20.08 10.28 10.89
N ARG A 193 19.99 9.01 10.47
CA ARG A 193 19.32 8.56 9.24
C ARG A 193 18.03 7.82 9.58
N CYS A 194 16.99 8.06 8.77
CA CYS A 194 15.70 7.43 8.93
C CYS A 194 15.05 7.14 7.58
N VAL A 195 14.43 5.97 7.45
CA VAL A 195 13.51 5.67 6.35
C VAL A 195 12.12 5.53 6.92
N LEU A 196 11.23 6.42 6.49
CA LEU A 196 9.82 6.46 6.87
C LEU A 196 8.98 5.80 5.76
N PHE A 197 8.35 4.68 6.11
CA PHE A 197 7.41 3.98 5.25
C PHE A 197 5.98 4.39 5.60
N HIS A 198 5.17 4.59 4.57
CA HIS A 198 3.75 4.84 4.64
C HIS A 198 3.10 4.30 3.36
N HIS A 199 1.86 3.83 3.39
CA HIS A 199 1.21 3.38 2.14
C HIS A 199 1.10 4.50 1.10
N GLY A 200 0.64 5.67 1.55
CA GLY A 200 0.50 6.87 0.73
C GLY A 200 -0.91 7.46 0.71
N HIS A 201 -1.95 6.73 1.10
CA HIS A 201 -3.34 7.20 0.99
C HIS A 201 -3.58 8.59 1.63
N TYR A 202 -2.97 8.92 2.76
CA TYR A 202 -3.07 10.25 3.36
C TYR A 202 -2.40 11.42 2.60
N VAL A 203 -1.69 11.17 1.50
CA VAL A 203 -1.25 12.26 0.60
C VAL A 203 -2.40 12.77 -0.28
N GLU A 204 -3.47 11.98 -0.44
CA GLU A 204 -4.59 12.33 -1.28
C GLU A 204 -5.74 13.00 -0.52
N PRO A 205 -6.37 14.05 -1.09
CA PRO A 205 -7.43 14.78 -0.42
C PRO A 205 -8.65 13.97 0.04
N LEU A 206 -8.93 12.84 -0.61
CA LEU A 206 -10.10 11.99 -0.36
C LEU A 206 -10.05 11.30 1.00
N TYR A 207 -8.87 10.89 1.45
CA TYR A 207 -8.68 10.20 2.74
C TYR A 207 -8.77 11.14 3.94
N HIS A 208 -8.92 12.45 3.68
CA HIS A 208 -9.21 13.49 4.68
C HIS A 208 -10.67 13.98 4.60
N PHE A 209 -11.56 13.19 3.98
CA PHE A 209 -12.92 13.63 3.67
C PHE A 209 -13.67 14.15 4.91
N PHE A 210 -13.72 13.35 5.98
CA PHE A 210 -14.46 13.71 7.18
C PHE A 210 -13.77 14.80 7.98
N SER A 211 -12.44 14.85 8.01
CA SER A 211 -11.71 15.99 8.59
C SER A 211 -12.05 17.31 7.89
N LYS A 212 -12.11 17.30 6.56
CA LYS A 212 -12.48 18.47 5.76
C LYS A 212 -13.95 18.84 5.92
N LEU A 213 -14.84 17.85 5.95
CA LEU A 213 -16.26 18.06 6.19
C LEU A 213 -16.52 18.66 7.58
N ARG A 214 -15.87 18.12 8.62
CA ARG A 214 -15.92 18.64 9.99
C ARG A 214 -15.43 20.08 10.05
N ARG A 215 -14.30 20.39 9.42
CA ARG A 215 -13.77 21.77 9.32
C ARG A 215 -14.77 22.72 8.65
N TRP A 216 -15.43 22.27 7.60
CA TRP A 216 -16.42 23.09 6.89
C TRP A 216 -17.69 23.33 7.72
N LEU A 217 -18.21 22.30 8.39
CA LEU A 217 -19.40 22.38 9.23
C LEU A 217 -19.16 23.17 10.53
N PHE A 218 -17.96 23.06 11.10
CA PHE A 218 -17.61 23.62 12.40
C PHE A 218 -16.27 24.37 12.33
N PRO A 219 -16.23 25.54 11.67
CA PRO A 219 -14.97 26.26 11.41
C PRO A 219 -14.23 26.73 12.66
N ASP A 220 -14.94 26.92 13.78
CA ASP A 220 -14.36 27.35 15.06
C ASP A 220 -13.75 26.20 15.88
N ARG A 221 -13.90 24.95 15.44
CA ARG A 221 -13.32 23.80 16.15
C ARG A 221 -11.86 23.57 15.75
N PRO A 222 -11.02 23.06 16.67
CA PRO A 222 -9.69 22.57 16.33
C PRO A 222 -9.76 21.53 15.21
N GLN A 223 -8.84 21.64 14.27
CA GLN A 223 -8.66 20.69 13.18
C GLN A 223 -7.74 19.57 13.62
N ALA A 224 -7.94 18.37 13.08
CA ALA A 224 -6.98 17.29 13.22
C ALA A 224 -5.61 17.74 12.70
N GLN A 225 -4.57 17.52 13.51
CA GLN A 225 -3.21 17.90 13.17
C GLN A 225 -2.20 16.76 13.37
N SER A 226 -2.54 15.79 14.20
CA SER A 226 -1.80 14.54 14.35
C SER A 226 -2.41 13.45 13.48
N ILE A 227 -1.63 12.40 13.21
CA ILE A 227 -2.08 11.26 12.42
C ILE A 227 -3.18 10.49 13.16
N ASP A 228 -3.06 10.36 14.48
CA ASP A 228 -4.07 9.72 15.32
C ASP A 228 -5.44 10.42 15.20
N GLU A 229 -5.48 11.77 15.24
CA GLU A 229 -6.72 12.53 15.03
C GLU A 229 -7.24 12.43 13.59
N ILE A 230 -6.36 12.41 12.58
CA ILE A 230 -6.76 12.27 11.17
C ILE A 230 -7.40 10.90 10.96
N GLU A 231 -6.77 9.84 11.48
CA GLU A 231 -7.30 8.48 11.42
C GLU A 231 -8.58 8.34 12.24
N GLU A 232 -8.65 8.87 13.47
CA GLU A 232 -9.87 8.89 14.29
C GLU A 232 -11.08 9.47 13.52
N GLU A 233 -10.85 10.54 12.76
CA GLU A 233 -11.91 11.20 12.00
C GLU A 233 -12.29 10.47 10.70
N ASN A 234 -11.38 9.70 10.08
CA ASN A 234 -11.57 9.16 8.73
C ASN A 234 -11.60 7.61 8.64
N PHE A 235 -11.18 6.86 9.66
CA PHE A 235 -11.02 5.40 9.58
C PHE A 235 -12.30 4.70 9.09
N ALA A 236 -13.47 5.06 9.64
CA ALA A 236 -14.73 4.40 9.30
C ALA A 236 -15.14 4.61 7.83
N TRP A 237 -14.77 5.76 7.27
CA TRP A 237 -14.98 6.06 5.85
C TRP A 237 -14.05 5.24 4.97
N ILE A 238 -12.78 5.18 5.33
CA ILE A 238 -11.76 4.44 4.60
C ILE A 238 -12.11 2.95 4.61
N GLU A 239 -12.35 2.41 5.81
CA GLU A 239 -12.76 1.02 6.03
C GLU A 239 -14.01 0.65 5.23
N PHE A 240 -15.05 1.49 5.30
CA PHE A 240 -16.29 1.20 4.61
C PHE A 240 -16.10 1.13 3.09
N VAL A 241 -15.50 2.18 2.50
CA VAL A 241 -15.41 2.30 1.03
C VAL A 241 -14.38 1.35 0.44
N TRP A 242 -13.22 1.24 1.08
CA TRP A 242 -12.04 0.57 0.52
C TRP A 242 -11.75 -0.79 1.15
N SER A 243 -12.59 -1.29 2.06
CA SER A 243 -12.34 -2.58 2.71
C SER A 243 -13.59 -3.40 3.04
N LEU A 244 -14.79 -2.81 3.02
CA LEU A 244 -16.05 -3.51 3.32
C LEU A 244 -17.07 -3.47 2.18
N LEU A 245 -17.11 -2.40 1.37
CA LEU A 245 -18.17 -2.19 0.39
C LEU A 245 -18.22 -3.32 -0.65
N GLY A 246 -17.09 -3.68 -1.27
CA GLY A 246 -17.05 -4.80 -2.23
C GLY A 246 -17.34 -6.16 -1.60
N ARG A 247 -17.20 -6.31 -0.28
CA ARG A 247 -17.48 -7.54 0.47
C ARG A 247 -18.94 -7.66 0.92
N SER A 248 -19.79 -6.69 0.61
CA SER A 248 -21.21 -6.66 1.00
C SER A 248 -22.10 -7.61 0.16
N GLY A 249 -21.60 -8.77 -0.22
CA GLY A 249 -22.31 -9.77 -1.03
C GLY A 249 -22.74 -9.22 -2.40
N GLY A 250 -23.99 -9.52 -2.79
CA GLY A 250 -24.54 -9.06 -4.07
C GLY A 250 -24.51 -7.54 -4.25
N ALA A 251 -24.77 -6.77 -3.19
CA ALA A 251 -24.69 -5.31 -3.25
C ALA A 251 -23.25 -4.81 -3.52
N GLY A 252 -22.25 -5.49 -2.95
CA GLY A 252 -20.84 -5.20 -3.24
C GLY A 252 -20.49 -5.50 -4.70
N ALA A 253 -21.01 -6.59 -5.26
CA ALA A 253 -20.84 -6.94 -6.67
C ALA A 253 -21.43 -5.88 -7.61
N ASP A 254 -22.63 -5.38 -7.31
CA ASP A 254 -23.26 -4.31 -8.08
C ASP A 254 -22.49 -2.98 -7.97
N MET A 255 -21.98 -2.65 -6.78
CA MET A 255 -21.17 -1.44 -6.58
C MET A 255 -19.83 -1.48 -7.32
N ARG A 256 -19.21 -2.66 -7.46
CA ARG A 256 -18.02 -2.84 -8.31
C ARG A 256 -18.31 -2.59 -9.77
N LEU A 257 -19.42 -3.12 -10.26
CA LEU A 257 -19.84 -2.88 -11.63
C LEU A 257 -20.01 -1.37 -11.86
N LEU A 258 -20.70 -0.69 -10.95
CA LEU A 258 -20.83 0.77 -11.00
C LEU A 258 -19.47 1.48 -11.00
N TYR A 259 -18.55 1.09 -10.11
CA TYR A 259 -17.20 1.67 -10.06
C TYR A 259 -16.44 1.49 -11.38
N ARG A 260 -16.50 0.30 -11.99
CA ARG A 260 -15.88 0.00 -13.28
C ARG A 260 -16.54 0.73 -14.45
N MET A 261 -17.84 0.97 -14.38
CA MET A 261 -18.58 1.77 -15.36
C MET A 261 -18.21 3.26 -15.30
N PHE A 262 -17.54 3.75 -14.26
CA PHE A 262 -17.13 5.15 -14.13
C PHE A 262 -15.86 5.52 -14.90
N ARG A 263 -15.62 4.89 -16.07
CA ARG A 263 -14.42 5.09 -16.90
C ARG A 263 -14.37 6.43 -17.62
N THR A 264 -15.49 7.16 -17.71
CA THR A 264 -15.51 8.52 -18.29
C THR A 264 -16.19 9.55 -17.36
N PRO A 265 -15.68 10.80 -17.30
CA PRO A 265 -16.31 11.88 -16.52
C PRO A 265 -17.78 12.16 -16.89
N ASP A 266 -18.13 11.97 -18.17
CA ASP A 266 -19.47 12.24 -18.70
C ASP A 266 -20.51 11.22 -18.22
N GLU A 267 -20.14 9.93 -18.15
CA GLU A 267 -20.99 8.87 -17.59
C GLU A 267 -21.20 9.05 -16.09
N TYR A 268 -20.19 9.56 -15.39
CA TYR A 268 -20.28 9.87 -13.96
C TYR A 268 -21.30 10.98 -13.67
N GLU A 269 -21.30 12.07 -14.44
CA GLU A 269 -22.22 13.18 -14.19
C GLU A 269 -23.69 12.76 -14.39
N LEU A 270 -23.96 11.94 -15.42
CA LEU A 270 -25.27 11.35 -15.68
C LEU A 270 -25.69 10.40 -14.55
N PHE A 271 -24.78 9.56 -14.06
CA PHE A 271 -25.02 8.68 -12.93
C PHE A 271 -25.29 9.45 -11.64
N ALA A 272 -24.47 10.45 -11.31
CA ALA A 272 -24.62 11.28 -10.11
C ALA A 272 -25.97 12.01 -10.08
N ASP A 273 -26.44 12.51 -11.23
CA ASP A 273 -27.76 13.12 -11.34
C ASP A 273 -28.90 12.11 -11.16
N ALA A 274 -28.77 10.91 -11.74
CA ALA A 274 -29.74 9.83 -11.60
C ALA A 274 -29.80 9.27 -10.16
N LEU A 275 -28.64 9.09 -9.52
CA LEU A 275 -28.53 8.66 -8.13
C LEU A 275 -29.14 9.71 -7.21
N ALA A 276 -28.75 10.99 -7.34
CA ALA A 276 -29.33 12.07 -6.55
C ALA A 276 -30.86 12.13 -6.69
N LYS A 277 -31.39 11.94 -7.91
CA LYS A 277 -32.84 11.92 -8.16
C LYS A 277 -33.54 10.74 -7.46
N ARG A 278 -32.91 9.57 -7.42
CA ARG A 278 -33.46 8.37 -6.76
C ARG A 278 -33.30 8.42 -5.24
N SER A 279 -32.19 8.97 -4.74
CA SER A 279 -31.90 9.09 -3.32
C SER A 279 -32.91 9.98 -2.60
N VAL A 280 -33.36 11.08 -3.20
CA VAL A 280 -34.40 11.94 -2.59
C VAL A 280 -35.73 11.23 -2.37
N ALA A 281 -36.02 10.17 -3.13
CA ALA A 281 -37.24 9.38 -2.92
C ALA A 281 -37.14 8.39 -1.75
N VAL A 282 -35.95 8.18 -1.19
CA VAL A 282 -35.65 7.14 -0.19
C VAL A 282 -35.01 7.71 1.08
N ILE A 283 -34.25 8.80 0.94
CA ILE A 283 -33.51 9.48 2.00
C ILE A 283 -34.12 10.88 2.13
N ASP A 284 -34.87 11.09 3.20
CA ASP A 284 -35.29 12.42 3.65
C ASP A 284 -34.13 13.02 4.44
N LEU A 285 -33.60 14.18 4.01
CA LEU A 285 -32.54 14.89 4.71
C LEU A 285 -33.20 15.98 5.56
N PRO A 286 -33.48 15.71 6.86
CA PRO A 286 -34.38 16.54 7.68
C PRO A 286 -33.92 18.00 7.88
N TRP A 287 -32.70 18.33 7.46
CA TRP A 287 -32.04 19.64 7.58
C TRP A 287 -32.11 20.46 6.28
N ILE A 288 -32.55 19.89 5.16
CA ILE A 288 -32.60 20.57 3.85
C ILE A 288 -34.05 20.71 3.40
N PRO A 289 -34.59 21.94 3.27
CA PRO A 289 -35.99 22.12 2.96
C PRO A 289 -36.29 21.75 1.50
N GLY A 290 -36.94 20.61 1.31
CA GLY A 290 -37.61 20.21 0.07
C GLY A 290 -36.73 19.50 -0.96
N ASP A 291 -37.35 18.54 -1.63
CA ASP A 291 -36.78 17.55 -2.55
C ASP A 291 -35.84 18.14 -3.62
N LYS A 292 -36.13 19.36 -4.09
CA LYS A 292 -35.30 20.04 -5.11
C LYS A 292 -33.95 20.48 -4.55
N LEU A 293 -33.92 21.01 -3.32
CA LEU A 293 -32.71 21.46 -2.67
C LEU A 293 -31.89 20.26 -2.17
N GLU A 294 -32.56 19.21 -1.67
CA GLU A 294 -31.93 17.93 -1.33
C GLU A 294 -31.25 17.30 -2.55
N ARG A 295 -31.95 17.22 -3.68
CA ARG A 295 -31.38 16.69 -4.93
C ARG A 295 -30.15 17.48 -5.35
N LEU A 296 -30.21 18.81 -5.26
CA LEU A 296 -29.08 19.65 -5.63
C LEU A 296 -27.88 19.45 -4.68
N ALA A 297 -28.14 19.32 -3.38
CA ALA A 297 -27.09 19.04 -2.38
C ALA A 297 -26.46 17.66 -2.60
N LEU A 298 -27.27 16.62 -2.78
CA LEU A 298 -26.80 15.26 -3.08
C LEU A 298 -26.06 15.19 -4.41
N LYS A 299 -26.57 15.85 -5.46
CA LYS A 299 -25.86 15.96 -6.74
C LYS A 299 -24.51 16.59 -6.54
N LYS A 300 -24.44 17.75 -5.87
CA LYS A 300 -23.16 18.44 -5.59
C LYS A 300 -22.20 17.57 -4.80
N LEU A 301 -22.71 16.82 -3.81
CA LEU A 301 -21.91 15.88 -3.02
C LEU A 301 -21.35 14.77 -3.92
N PHE A 302 -22.19 14.09 -4.69
CA PHE A 302 -21.75 13.05 -5.62
C PHE A 302 -20.77 13.60 -6.65
N THR A 303 -21.08 14.70 -7.34
CA THR A 303 -20.17 15.35 -8.31
C THR A 303 -18.84 15.80 -7.70
N TRP A 304 -18.78 16.05 -6.39
CA TRP A 304 -17.54 16.40 -5.71
C TRP A 304 -16.75 15.16 -5.27
N VAL A 305 -17.43 14.10 -4.82
CA VAL A 305 -16.80 12.83 -4.39
C VAL A 305 -16.29 12.05 -5.61
N GLY A 306 -17.09 11.94 -6.66
CA GLY A 306 -16.83 11.08 -7.83
C GLY A 306 -15.46 11.23 -8.49
N PRO A 307 -15.14 12.41 -9.03
CA PRO A 307 -13.84 12.64 -9.66
C PRO A 307 -12.66 12.43 -8.71
N LYS A 308 -12.89 12.47 -7.39
CA LYS A 308 -11.87 12.21 -6.37
C LYS A 308 -11.73 10.74 -6.02
N LEU A 309 -12.73 9.90 -6.31
CA LEU A 309 -12.63 8.45 -6.17
C LEU A 309 -11.60 7.86 -7.15
N SER A 310 -11.41 8.50 -8.31
CA SER A 310 -10.42 8.10 -9.33
C SER A 310 -8.98 8.48 -8.95
N GLY A 311 -8.81 9.40 -8.00
CA GLY A 311 -7.53 9.74 -7.37
C GLY A 311 -6.40 10.18 -8.32
N GLU A 312 -5.17 10.09 -7.84
CA GLU A 312 -3.97 10.31 -8.65
C GLU A 312 -3.77 9.20 -9.71
N ARG A 313 -4.19 7.97 -9.39
CA ARG A 313 -4.13 6.79 -10.27
C ARG A 313 -4.76 7.04 -11.65
N SER A 314 -5.83 7.82 -11.74
CA SER A 314 -6.46 8.12 -13.04
C SER A 314 -5.68 9.09 -13.93
N LYS A 315 -4.68 9.82 -13.43
CA LYS A 315 -3.83 10.73 -14.23
C LYS A 315 -2.68 9.98 -14.92
N ARG A 316 -3.02 9.06 -15.82
CA ARG A 316 -2.10 8.06 -16.41
C ARG A 316 -0.92 8.63 -17.23
N GLN A 317 -0.96 9.89 -17.65
CA GLN A 317 0.10 10.48 -18.49
C GLN A 317 1.17 11.23 -17.69
N VAL A 318 1.01 11.34 -16.36
CA VAL A 318 1.92 12.11 -15.50
C VAL A 318 2.32 11.23 -14.32
N VAL A 319 3.63 11.05 -14.16
CA VAL A 319 4.25 10.25 -13.08
C VAL A 319 4.02 10.89 -11.71
N GLU A 320 4.36 12.18 -11.58
CA GLU A 320 4.14 12.97 -10.37
C GLU A 320 3.36 14.24 -10.74
N SER A 321 2.09 14.32 -10.37
CA SER A 321 1.30 15.53 -10.58
C SER A 321 1.64 16.61 -9.54
N PRO A 322 1.41 17.91 -9.84
CA PRO A 322 1.55 18.97 -8.85
C PRO A 322 0.68 18.77 -7.61
N GLU A 323 -0.50 18.16 -7.77
CA GLU A 323 -1.39 17.85 -6.64
C GLU A 323 -0.82 16.73 -5.77
N LEU A 324 -0.26 15.68 -6.37
CA LEU A 324 0.42 14.61 -5.64
C LEU A 324 1.59 15.17 -4.85
N ARG A 325 2.45 15.96 -5.49
CA ARG A 325 3.59 16.61 -4.83
C ARG A 325 3.15 17.44 -3.63
N THR A 326 2.14 18.29 -3.82
CA THR A 326 1.58 19.10 -2.73
C THR A 326 1.03 18.23 -1.60
N GLY A 327 0.40 17.10 -1.93
CA GLY A 327 -0.08 16.10 -0.98
C GLY A 327 1.03 15.46 -0.16
N ILE A 328 2.12 15.03 -0.83
CA ILE A 328 3.31 14.46 -0.19
C ILE A 328 3.92 15.49 0.77
N GLU A 329 4.15 16.72 0.31
CA GLU A 329 4.70 17.80 1.13
C GLU A 329 3.81 18.10 2.35
N ALA A 330 2.48 18.18 2.15
CA ALA A 330 1.53 18.46 3.22
C ALA A 330 1.49 17.35 4.28
N TYR A 331 1.53 16.09 3.86
CA TYR A 331 1.55 14.94 4.77
C TYR A 331 2.88 14.82 5.51
N LEU A 332 3.99 14.82 4.75
CA LEU A 332 5.32 14.60 5.27
C LEU A 332 5.72 15.71 6.26
N PHE A 333 5.63 16.97 5.85
CA PHE A 333 6.08 18.11 6.66
C PHE A 333 5.05 18.56 7.70
N GLY A 334 3.84 17.99 7.68
CA GLY A 334 2.80 18.24 8.66
C GLY A 334 2.70 17.10 9.69
N PRO A 335 1.72 16.19 9.53
CA PRO A 335 1.42 15.17 10.52
C PRO A 335 2.56 14.14 10.71
N ALA A 336 3.31 13.76 9.66
CA ALA A 336 4.41 12.79 9.81
C ALA A 336 5.63 13.38 10.55
N TYR A 337 6.05 14.61 10.22
CA TYR A 337 7.11 15.32 10.96
C TYR A 337 6.76 15.52 12.44
N ARG A 338 5.48 15.76 12.73
CA ARG A 338 4.99 15.81 14.10
C ARG A 338 5.18 14.48 14.80
N GLN A 339 4.74 13.37 14.19
CA GLN A 339 4.92 12.04 14.77
C GLN A 339 6.39 11.69 14.99
N LEU A 340 7.26 11.95 14.00
CA LEU A 340 8.71 11.76 14.12
C LEU A 340 9.28 12.53 15.32
N ARG A 341 8.95 13.83 15.43
CA ARG A 341 9.42 14.66 16.55
C ARG A 341 8.90 14.17 17.89
N ASP A 342 7.61 13.86 17.97
CA ASP A 342 6.94 13.56 19.23
C ASP A 342 7.35 12.16 19.75
N GLU A 343 7.59 11.19 18.86
CA GLU A 343 8.02 9.84 19.24
C GLU A 343 9.53 9.63 19.28
N LEU A 344 10.31 10.25 18.38
CA LEU A 344 11.77 10.10 18.35
C LEU A 344 12.51 11.19 19.13
N GLY A 345 11.83 12.28 19.50
CA GLY A 345 12.41 13.45 20.17
C GLY A 345 13.07 14.46 19.22
N HIS A 346 13.25 14.09 17.95
CA HIS A 346 13.79 14.95 16.90
C HIS A 346 13.29 14.52 15.52
N ILE A 347 13.41 15.40 14.53
CA ILE A 347 13.24 15.04 13.12
C ILE A 347 14.63 14.68 12.57
N PRO A 348 14.83 13.47 12.03
CA PRO A 348 16.09 13.02 11.42
C PRO A 348 16.61 14.00 10.36
N HIS A 349 17.94 14.10 10.25
CA HIS A 349 18.58 15.02 9.28
C HIS A 349 18.70 14.40 7.89
N ASP A 350 18.85 13.08 7.81
CA ASP A 350 18.84 12.30 6.58
C ASP A 350 17.57 11.45 6.59
N LEU A 351 16.58 11.87 5.80
CA LEU A 351 15.25 11.26 5.77
C LEU A 351 14.93 10.78 4.36
N THR A 352 14.47 9.54 4.28
CA THR A 352 13.85 8.97 3.08
C THR A 352 12.39 8.67 3.37
N PHE A 353 11.50 9.03 2.45
CA PHE A 353 10.07 8.73 2.51
C PHE A 353 9.70 7.74 1.41
N VAL A 354 9.06 6.62 1.77
CA VAL A 354 8.70 5.51 0.87
C VAL A 354 7.20 5.27 0.92
N PHE A 355 6.55 5.21 -0.25
CA PHE A 355 5.12 4.90 -0.41
C PHE A 355 4.81 4.19 -1.74
N GLY A 356 3.57 3.71 -1.99
CA GLY A 356 3.21 2.96 -3.20
C GLY A 356 1.86 3.27 -3.86
N HIS A 357 0.93 3.84 -3.08
CA HIS A 357 -0.48 4.13 -3.37
C HIS A 357 -0.93 4.50 -4.80
N THR A 358 -0.11 5.19 -5.60
CA THR A 358 -0.57 5.77 -6.88
C THR A 358 -0.37 4.86 -8.07
N HIS A 359 0.30 3.71 -7.90
CA HIS A 359 0.68 2.77 -8.96
C HIS A 359 1.67 3.32 -9.99
N LYS A 360 2.28 4.47 -9.69
CA LYS A 360 3.24 5.17 -10.57
C LYS A 360 4.60 5.20 -9.92
N PRO A 361 5.52 4.33 -10.31
CA PRO A 361 6.77 4.22 -9.61
C PRO A 361 7.68 5.40 -9.98
N PHE A 362 8.28 6.07 -8.98
CA PHE A 362 9.18 7.21 -9.20
C PHE A 362 10.12 7.49 -8.04
N GLU A 363 11.17 8.25 -8.35
CA GLU A 363 12.19 8.70 -7.42
C GLU A 363 12.29 10.22 -7.49
N ALA A 364 12.11 10.91 -6.36
CA ALA A 364 12.10 12.36 -6.30
C ALA A 364 12.91 12.87 -5.10
N THR A 365 13.10 14.19 -5.07
CA THR A 365 13.72 14.88 -3.94
C THR A 365 12.90 16.10 -3.60
N LEU A 366 12.65 16.28 -2.30
CA LEU A 366 11.96 17.43 -1.74
C LEU A 366 12.92 18.24 -0.88
N ASP A 367 12.79 19.56 -0.91
CA ASP A 367 13.50 20.43 0.01
C ASP A 367 12.76 20.46 1.35
N ASP A 368 13.45 20.20 2.46
CA ASP A 368 12.85 20.30 3.79
C ASP A 368 12.59 21.80 4.12
N PRO A 369 11.33 22.21 4.37
CA PRO A 369 11.00 23.60 4.67
C PRO A 369 11.62 24.10 5.99
N SER A 370 12.06 23.20 6.87
CA SER A 370 12.78 23.53 8.10
C SER A 370 14.28 23.79 7.89
N GLY A 371 14.78 23.59 6.66
CA GLY A 371 16.17 23.87 6.27
C GLY A 371 17.17 22.80 6.71
N LYS A 372 16.73 21.59 7.09
CA LYS A 372 17.62 20.50 7.52
C LYS A 372 18.27 19.73 6.38
N GLY A 373 17.80 19.89 5.15
CA GLY A 373 18.37 19.25 3.97
C GLY A 373 17.32 18.92 2.93
N ARG A 374 17.57 17.83 2.21
CA ARG A 374 16.68 17.26 1.21
C ARG A 374 16.13 15.94 1.72
N VAL A 375 14.87 15.66 1.41
CA VAL A 375 14.21 14.37 1.66
C VAL A 375 14.16 13.59 0.37
N GLU A 376 14.70 12.38 0.37
CA GLU A 376 14.54 11.43 -0.74
C GLU A 376 13.14 10.84 -0.70
N VAL A 377 12.46 10.78 -1.84
CA VAL A 377 11.10 10.25 -1.93
C VAL A 377 11.06 9.14 -2.97
N PHE A 378 10.46 8.01 -2.59
CA PHE A 378 10.25 6.87 -3.45
C PHE A 378 8.76 6.50 -3.48
N ASN A 379 8.23 6.37 -4.69
CA ASN A 379 6.97 5.70 -4.94
C ASN A 379 7.26 4.35 -5.59
N THR A 380 6.82 3.25 -5.00
CA THR A 380 7.02 1.89 -5.52
C THR A 380 6.08 1.53 -6.67
N GLY A 381 5.04 2.32 -6.90
CA GLY A 381 4.03 1.99 -7.89
C GLY A 381 3.21 0.77 -7.51
N GLY A 382 2.69 0.03 -8.49
CA GLY A 382 1.74 -1.06 -8.28
C GLY A 382 1.73 -2.10 -9.40
N TRP A 383 1.24 -3.28 -9.05
CA TRP A 383 1.18 -4.46 -9.90
C TRP A 383 -0.12 -4.65 -10.72
N PRO A 384 -1.23 -3.91 -10.46
CA PRO A 384 -2.41 -3.95 -11.32
C PRO A 384 -2.24 -3.37 -12.73
N ILE A 385 -2.86 -4.04 -13.69
CA ILE A 385 -3.12 -3.55 -15.05
C ILE A 385 -4.64 -3.46 -15.23
N ASP A 386 -5.16 -2.25 -15.03
CA ASP A 386 -6.59 -1.96 -14.87
C ASP A 386 -7.21 -1.17 -16.04
N SER A 387 -6.45 -0.95 -17.11
CA SER A 387 -6.86 -0.19 -18.29
C SER A 387 -6.44 -0.85 -19.58
N ILE A 388 -7.28 -0.66 -20.59
CA ILE A 388 -7.00 -1.04 -21.97
C ILE A 388 -5.87 -0.14 -22.52
N GLU A 389 -5.91 1.16 -22.21
CA GLU A 389 -4.92 2.14 -22.66
C GLU A 389 -3.62 2.02 -21.86
N PRO A 390 -2.46 1.80 -22.53
CA PRO A 390 -1.15 1.78 -21.88
C PRO A 390 -0.75 3.09 -21.24
N SER A 391 0.11 2.98 -20.23
CA SER A 391 0.68 4.11 -19.51
C SER A 391 2.11 3.82 -19.05
N ASP A 392 3.08 4.48 -19.69
CA ASP A 392 4.49 4.44 -19.29
C ASP A 392 4.74 4.97 -17.87
N ALA A 393 3.78 5.72 -17.31
CA ALA A 393 3.86 6.22 -15.95
C ALA A 393 3.51 5.17 -14.89
N MET A 394 2.74 4.13 -15.25
CA MET A 394 2.30 3.08 -14.34
C MET A 394 3.31 1.94 -14.33
N GLY A 395 3.36 1.17 -13.25
CA GLY A 395 4.23 0.00 -13.15
C GLY A 395 4.66 -0.27 -11.71
N ALA A 396 5.59 -1.19 -11.52
CA ALA A 396 6.01 -1.60 -10.19
C ALA A 396 7.51 -1.51 -9.96
N SER A 397 7.88 -1.26 -8.72
CA SER A 397 9.23 -1.30 -8.18
C SER A 397 9.25 -1.99 -6.83
N MET A 398 10.43 -2.44 -6.45
CA MET A 398 10.73 -2.92 -5.11
C MET A 398 11.89 -2.14 -4.54
N LEU A 399 11.96 -1.97 -3.23
CA LEU A 399 13.13 -1.39 -2.59
C LEU A 399 13.90 -2.43 -1.80
N PHE A 400 15.21 -2.26 -1.83
CA PHE A 400 16.15 -2.95 -0.97
C PHE A 400 16.86 -1.93 -0.11
N LEU A 401 17.13 -2.29 1.15
CA LEU A 401 17.89 -1.48 2.07
C LEU A 401 18.95 -2.34 2.76
N ASN A 402 20.14 -1.79 2.98
CA ASN A 402 21.17 -2.42 3.81
C ASN A 402 21.04 -2.00 5.29
N GLU A 403 21.95 -2.47 6.15
CA GLU A 403 21.95 -2.13 7.59
C GLU A 403 22.15 -0.62 7.85
N ARG A 404 22.81 0.08 6.91
CA ARG A 404 23.02 1.55 6.95
C ARG A 404 21.83 2.33 6.40
N LEU A 405 20.75 1.66 6.05
CA LEU A 405 19.58 2.24 5.41
C LEU A 405 19.90 2.98 4.10
N ASP A 406 20.95 2.55 3.39
CA ASP A 406 21.13 2.96 2.00
C ASP A 406 20.03 2.30 1.16
N VAL A 407 19.32 3.10 0.35
CA VAL A 407 18.15 2.66 -0.39
C VAL A 407 18.48 2.41 -1.87
N ALA A 408 18.12 1.22 -2.37
CA ALA A 408 18.15 0.86 -3.77
C ALA A 408 16.74 0.57 -4.27
N CYS A 409 16.21 1.42 -5.16
CA CYS A 409 14.92 1.19 -5.82
C CYS A 409 15.14 0.41 -7.11
N LEU A 410 14.62 -0.81 -7.21
CA LEU A 410 14.64 -1.59 -8.43
C LEU A 410 13.32 -1.39 -9.17
N ARG A 411 13.37 -0.66 -10.30
CA ARG A 411 12.24 -0.59 -11.23
C ARG A 411 12.11 -1.94 -11.93
N ILE A 412 10.98 -2.62 -11.73
CA ILE A 412 10.74 -3.94 -12.32
C ILE A 412 10.18 -3.77 -13.72
N PHE A 413 9.07 -3.07 -13.84
CA PHE A 413 8.45 -2.79 -15.13
C PHE A 413 7.73 -1.44 -15.09
N ASN A 414 7.58 -0.86 -16.27
CA ASN A 414 6.59 0.15 -16.56
C ASN A 414 5.56 -0.48 -17.51
N ASP A 415 4.28 -0.16 -17.34
CA ASP A 415 3.29 -0.48 -18.37
C ASP A 415 3.62 0.29 -19.65
N GLY A 416 3.07 -0.12 -20.78
CA GLY A 416 3.46 0.43 -22.09
C GLY A 416 2.85 -0.36 -23.23
N GLU A 417 3.09 0.11 -24.46
CA GLU A 417 2.71 -0.61 -25.67
C GLU A 417 3.41 -1.99 -25.73
N GLU A 418 2.87 -2.92 -26.50
CA GLU A 418 3.42 -4.28 -26.70
C GLU A 418 3.61 -5.17 -25.44
N GLY A 419 3.01 -4.81 -24.30
CA GLY A 419 3.04 -5.63 -23.08
C GLY A 419 3.85 -5.05 -21.93
N GLY A 420 4.25 -3.78 -22.02
CA GLY A 420 5.05 -3.09 -21.00
C GLY A 420 6.55 -3.13 -21.31
N GLU A 421 7.31 -2.25 -20.68
CA GLU A 421 8.77 -2.26 -20.71
C GLU A 421 9.29 -2.77 -19.35
N VAL A 422 9.89 -3.96 -19.36
CA VAL A 422 10.62 -4.48 -18.20
C VAL A 422 11.99 -3.80 -18.15
N ALA A 423 12.17 -2.93 -17.15
CA ALA A 423 13.37 -2.09 -17.04
C ALA A 423 14.52 -2.79 -16.29
N LEU A 424 14.20 -3.54 -15.23
CA LEU A 424 15.16 -4.14 -14.29
C LEU A 424 16.33 -3.21 -13.94
N ASP A 425 15.99 -1.97 -13.56
CA ASP A 425 16.93 -0.86 -13.41
C ASP A 425 16.98 -0.37 -11.96
N VAL A 426 18.20 -0.25 -11.41
CA VAL A 426 18.40 0.26 -10.05
C VAL A 426 18.47 1.78 -10.09
N ARG A 427 17.43 2.44 -9.60
CA ARG A 427 17.23 3.89 -9.62
C ARG A 427 17.40 4.54 -8.27
N ARG A 428 17.76 5.83 -8.33
CA ARG A 428 17.90 6.72 -7.17
C ARG A 428 17.53 8.15 -7.53
N PRO A 429 17.10 8.97 -6.56
CA PRO A 429 16.91 10.39 -6.76
C PRO A 429 18.21 11.09 -7.19
N ALA A 430 18.08 12.12 -8.01
CA ALA A 430 19.23 12.87 -8.50
C ALA A 430 19.98 13.56 -7.34
N GLY A 431 21.28 13.25 -7.21
CA GLY A 431 22.11 13.77 -6.14
C GLY A 431 21.80 13.16 -4.76
N ALA A 432 21.22 11.96 -4.72
CA ALA A 432 21.12 11.14 -3.51
C ALA A 432 22.50 10.94 -2.86
N GLY A 433 22.54 10.88 -1.52
CA GLY A 433 23.78 10.72 -0.76
C GLY A 433 24.07 9.25 -0.40
N GLY A 434 25.35 8.84 -0.32
CA GLY A 434 25.72 7.47 0.09
C GLY A 434 25.25 6.39 -0.89
N GLY A 435 25.19 5.11 -0.51
CA GLY A 435 24.47 4.03 -1.23
C GLY A 435 24.97 3.54 -2.61
N ASP A 436 25.90 4.22 -3.29
CA ASP A 436 26.31 3.84 -4.66
C ASP A 436 26.87 2.41 -4.75
N GLU A 437 27.66 2.02 -3.75
CA GLU A 437 28.25 0.68 -3.67
C GLU A 437 27.19 -0.41 -3.43
N PHE A 438 26.13 -0.09 -2.67
CA PHE A 438 25.01 -1.00 -2.45
C PHE A 438 24.19 -1.19 -3.73
N CYS A 439 23.85 -0.09 -4.41
CA CYS A 439 23.13 -0.14 -5.69
C CYS A 439 23.92 -0.86 -6.79
N ALA A 440 25.23 -0.61 -6.90
CA ALA A 440 26.09 -1.31 -7.85
C ALA A 440 26.18 -2.82 -7.57
N SER A 441 26.22 -3.20 -6.28
CA SER A 441 26.17 -4.60 -5.85
C SER A 441 24.86 -5.27 -6.26
N LEU A 442 23.73 -4.60 -6.02
CA LEU A 442 22.41 -5.08 -6.42
C LEU A 442 22.27 -5.18 -7.94
N ALA A 443 22.70 -4.17 -8.70
CA ALA A 443 22.68 -4.21 -10.17
C ALA A 443 23.50 -5.38 -10.73
N THR A 444 24.69 -5.62 -10.17
CA THR A 444 25.53 -6.78 -10.52
C THR A 444 24.81 -8.10 -10.23
N SER A 445 23.82 -8.11 -9.32
CA SER A 445 23.07 -9.31 -8.99
C SER A 445 22.12 -9.83 -10.05
N MET A 446 21.76 -8.97 -11.00
CA MET A 446 20.76 -9.25 -12.02
C MET A 446 21.39 -9.52 -13.40
N THR A 447 22.72 -9.64 -13.48
CA THR A 447 23.46 -9.78 -14.75
C THR A 447 24.23 -11.10 -14.86
N GLY A 448 24.61 -11.48 -16.09
CA GLY A 448 25.40 -12.69 -16.36
C GLY A 448 24.64 -14.00 -16.13
N ALA A 449 25.30 -15.02 -15.59
CA ALA A 449 24.63 -16.30 -15.24
C ALA A 449 23.58 -16.15 -14.12
N ALA A 450 23.63 -15.05 -13.37
CA ALA A 450 22.60 -14.71 -12.40
C ALA A 450 21.36 -14.06 -13.04
N ALA A 451 21.35 -13.78 -14.35
CA ALA A 451 20.22 -13.15 -15.00
C ALA A 451 19.02 -14.09 -15.25
N GLU A 452 19.19 -15.42 -15.18
CA GLU A 452 18.15 -16.37 -15.60
C GLU A 452 16.80 -16.17 -14.87
N PRO A 453 16.73 -16.06 -13.52
CA PRO A 453 15.46 -15.79 -12.85
C PRO A 453 14.82 -14.46 -13.26
N TRP A 454 15.63 -13.44 -13.54
CA TRP A 454 15.17 -12.11 -13.93
C TRP A 454 14.67 -12.08 -15.38
N GLN A 455 15.32 -12.81 -16.29
CA GLN A 455 14.87 -12.99 -17.67
C GLN A 455 13.55 -13.75 -17.73
N GLU A 456 13.39 -14.77 -16.89
CA GLU A 456 12.12 -15.47 -16.77
C GLU A 456 11.03 -14.55 -16.18
N LEU A 457 11.37 -13.72 -15.18
CA LEU A 457 10.42 -12.74 -14.62
C LEU A 457 9.91 -11.77 -15.69
N GLU A 458 10.83 -11.26 -16.53
CA GLU A 458 10.50 -10.40 -17.67
C GLU A 458 9.47 -11.05 -18.60
N ILE A 459 9.72 -12.30 -19.00
CA ILE A 459 8.81 -13.07 -19.86
C ILE A 459 7.43 -13.19 -19.21
N ARG A 460 7.37 -13.57 -17.93
CA ARG A 460 6.10 -13.74 -17.19
C ARG A 460 5.34 -12.44 -17.05
N ILE A 461 6.03 -11.32 -16.84
CA ILE A 461 5.40 -9.99 -16.76
C ILE A 461 4.77 -9.63 -18.11
N HIS A 462 5.51 -9.74 -19.21
CA HIS A 462 4.98 -9.45 -20.55
C HIS A 462 3.75 -10.32 -20.88
N GLU A 463 3.83 -11.63 -20.59
CA GLU A 463 2.71 -12.56 -20.77
C GLU A 463 1.47 -12.14 -19.95
N ALA A 464 1.68 -11.75 -18.69
CA ALA A 464 0.62 -11.35 -17.78
C ALA A 464 -0.01 -10.02 -18.20
N ILE A 465 0.77 -8.99 -18.52
CA ILE A 465 0.25 -7.68 -18.98
C ILE A 465 -0.56 -7.87 -20.27
N ALA A 466 -0.01 -8.58 -21.26
CA ALA A 466 -0.70 -8.85 -22.51
C ALA A 466 -2.01 -9.61 -22.28
N ARG A 467 -2.03 -10.54 -21.31
CA ARG A 467 -3.25 -11.23 -20.91
C ARG A 467 -4.27 -10.27 -20.28
N ARG A 468 -3.89 -9.48 -19.28
CA ARG A 468 -4.80 -8.51 -18.62
C ARG A 468 -5.43 -7.55 -19.62
N ARG A 469 -4.66 -7.09 -20.59
CA ARG A 469 -5.16 -6.17 -21.61
C ARG A 469 -6.19 -6.80 -22.53
N ARG A 470 -5.98 -8.04 -22.98
CA ARG A 470 -6.98 -8.80 -23.75
C ARG A 470 -8.24 -9.00 -22.91
N ASP A 471 -8.04 -9.37 -21.66
CA ASP A 471 -9.11 -9.63 -20.71
C ASP A 471 -10.03 -8.41 -20.52
N LEU A 472 -9.44 -7.22 -20.35
CA LEU A 472 -10.17 -5.95 -20.25
C LEU A 472 -10.90 -5.53 -21.54
N GLN A 473 -10.48 -6.03 -22.71
CA GLN A 473 -11.15 -5.78 -24.00
C GLN A 473 -12.35 -6.70 -24.22
N GLU A 474 -12.36 -7.87 -23.59
CA GLU A 474 -13.42 -8.88 -23.71
C GLU A 474 -14.53 -8.71 -22.66
N GLU A 475 -14.31 -7.91 -21.60
CA GLU A 475 -15.34 -7.58 -20.62
C GLU A 475 -16.53 -6.83 -21.26
N PRO A 476 -17.78 -7.28 -21.08
CA PRO A 476 -18.95 -6.57 -21.58
C PRO A 476 -19.13 -5.22 -20.86
N HIS A 477 -19.17 -4.13 -21.63
CA HIS A 477 -19.44 -2.77 -21.15
C HIS A 477 -20.91 -2.50 -20.87
#